data_AF-A0A963GNN0-F1
#
_entry.id   AF-A0A963GNN0-F1
#
_cell.length_a   1.000
_cell.length_b   1.000
_cell.length_c   1.000
_cell.angle_alpha   90.00
_cell.angle_beta   90.00
_cell.angle_gamma   90.00
#
_symmetry.space_group_name_H-M   'P 1'
#
loop_
_entity.id
_entity.type
_entity.pdbx_description
1 polymer ?
#
loop_
_entity_poly.entity_id
_entity_poly.type
_entity_poly.pdbx_seq_one_letter_code
_entity_poly.pdbx_strand_id
1 'polypeptide(L)'
;MSKLPIRTGQLALIGRISLLFAVLAIAGLVGVLLLARPVDGDYVAMIQTLSASRAQLPGLMAVGGLLLVLGTALTTWLIALYSSFRVAGPLYRFCIDLEHGIREGQVPRIRVRASDAAQDDARYLEETVSGLYLLQDEIATAADEALRHLRDGSAEAADTEGQRLLRLTDACQL
;
A
#
# COMPACT_ATOMS: atom_id res chain seq x y z
N MET A 1 -4.89 -9.48 18.76
CA MET A 1 -5.38 -8.34 17.94
C MET A 1 -4.42 -7.17 18.12
N SER A 2 -3.33 -7.17 17.35
CA SER A 2 -2.36 -6.08 17.30
C SER A 2 -2.97 -4.89 16.56
N LYS A 3 -3.05 -3.73 17.22
CA LYS A 3 -3.44 -2.47 16.57
C LYS A 3 -2.33 -2.10 15.58
N LEU A 4 -2.58 -2.29 14.29
CA LEU A 4 -1.67 -1.84 13.23
C LEU A 4 -1.48 -0.32 13.38
N PRO A 5 -0.24 0.16 13.58
CA PRO A 5 0.02 1.58 13.74
C PRO A 5 -0.28 2.27 12.41
N ILE A 6 -1.40 2.99 12.35
CA ILE A 6 -1.74 3.82 11.21
C ILE A 6 -0.63 4.88 11.09
N ARG A 7 0.25 4.71 10.08
CA ARG A 7 1.42 5.57 9.83
C ARG A 7 0.97 7.01 9.56
N THR A 8 1.14 7.87 10.55
CA THR A 8 0.81 9.31 10.58
C THR A 8 1.29 10.10 9.36
N GLY A 9 2.36 9.66 8.69
CA GLY A 9 2.87 10.30 7.47
C GLY A 9 1.93 10.21 6.25
N GLN A 10 1.12 9.15 6.13
CA GLN A 10 0.14 9.04 5.04
C GLN A 10 -1.04 10.01 5.24
N LEU A 11 -1.53 10.14 6.47
CA LEU A 11 -2.54 11.14 6.83
C LEU A 11 -2.03 12.56 6.60
N ALA A 12 -0.76 12.84 6.90
CA ALA A 12 -0.19 14.16 6.67
C ALA A 12 -0.15 14.54 5.17
N LEU A 13 0.16 13.59 4.29
CA LEU A 13 0.22 13.85 2.85
C LEU A 13 -1.18 13.99 2.23
N ILE A 14 -2.11 13.11 2.59
CA ILE A 14 -3.52 13.21 2.18
C ILE A 14 -4.11 14.52 2.71
N GLY A 15 -3.80 14.88 3.95
CA GLY A 15 -4.20 16.15 4.57
C GLY A 15 -3.70 17.37 3.80
N ARG A 16 -2.42 17.37 3.37
CA ARG A 16 -1.86 18.48 2.56
C ARG A 16 -2.54 18.61 1.19
N ILE A 17 -2.80 17.49 0.51
CA ILE A 17 -3.49 17.50 -0.78
C ILE A 17 -4.94 17.99 -0.60
N SER A 18 -5.67 17.45 0.38
CA SER A 18 -7.02 17.87 0.70
C SER A 18 -7.08 19.36 1.05
N LEU A 19 -6.12 19.87 1.82
CA LEU A 19 -6.01 21.29 2.17
C LEU A 19 -5.82 22.16 0.93
N LEU A 20 -4.91 21.79 0.01
CA LEU A 20 -4.69 22.53 -1.23
C LEU A 20 -5.96 22.60 -2.09
N PHE A 21 -6.70 21.50 -2.20
CA PHE A 21 -7.98 21.50 -2.91
C PHE A 21 -9.05 22.34 -2.23
N ALA A 22 -9.13 22.31 -0.90
CA ALA A 22 -10.04 23.16 -0.14
C ALA A 22 -9.71 24.64 -0.35
N VAL A 23 -8.43 25.02 -0.31
CA VAL A 23 -7.97 26.39 -0.58
C VAL A 23 -8.30 26.80 -2.01
N LEU A 24 -8.06 25.92 -2.99
CA LEU A 24 -8.37 26.20 -4.40
C LEU A 24 -9.88 26.39 -4.61
N ALA A 25 -10.72 25.57 -3.97
CA ALA A 25 -12.17 25.70 -4.03
C ALA A 25 -12.68 27.00 -3.39
N ILE A 26 -12.14 27.35 -2.21
CA ILE A 26 -12.46 28.63 -1.54
C ILE A 26 -12.02 29.81 -2.41
N ALA A 27 -10.82 29.76 -2.99
CA ALA A 27 -10.33 30.79 -3.90
C ALA A 27 -11.23 30.94 -5.14
N GLY A 28 -11.71 29.84 -5.70
CA GLY A 28 -12.69 29.84 -6.80
C GLY A 28 -14.01 30.49 -6.40
N LEU A 29 -14.54 30.15 -5.22
CA LEU A 29 -15.77 30.74 -4.68
C LEU A 29 -15.62 32.25 -4.44
N VAL A 30 -14.51 32.65 -3.81
CA VAL A 30 -14.17 34.06 -3.58
C VAL A 30 -14.03 34.79 -4.91
N GLY A 31 -13.40 34.18 -5.91
CA GLY A 31 -13.31 34.75 -7.26
C GLY A 31 -14.68 35.05 -7.86
N VAL A 32 -15.61 34.10 -7.78
CA VAL A 32 -17.00 34.29 -8.24
C VAL A 32 -17.69 35.41 -7.46
N LEU A 33 -17.51 35.46 -6.13
CA LEU A 33 -18.07 36.50 -5.26
C LEU A 33 -17.51 37.90 -5.59
N LEU A 34 -16.23 38.02 -5.94
CA LEU A 34 -15.60 39.28 -6.32
C LEU A 34 -16.02 39.73 -7.73
N LEU A 35 -16.28 38.79 -8.63
CA LEU A 35 -16.82 39.06 -9.97
C LEU A 35 -18.31 39.45 -9.93
N ALA A 36 -19.03 39.02 -8.89
CA ALA A 36 -20.40 39.48 -8.64
C ALA A 36 -20.37 40.95 -8.19
N ARG A 37 -20.62 41.87 -9.14
CA ARG A 37 -20.66 43.30 -8.84
C ARG A 37 -21.81 43.61 -7.85
N PRO A 38 -21.57 44.45 -6.83
CA PRO A 38 -22.66 44.96 -5.99
C PRO A 38 -23.62 45.78 -6.86
N VAL A 39 -24.91 45.50 -6.75
CA VAL A 39 -25.96 46.24 -7.45
C VAL A 39 -26.40 47.38 -6.54
N ASP A 40 -25.83 48.57 -6.75
CA ASP A 40 -26.30 49.79 -6.11
C ASP A 40 -27.36 50.44 -7.01
N GLY A 41 -28.64 50.42 -6.63
CA GLY A 41 -29.68 51.14 -7.38
C GLY A 41 -31.14 50.71 -7.18
N ASP A 42 -32.01 51.50 -7.84
CA ASP A 42 -33.48 51.45 -7.89
C ASP A 42 -34.06 50.04 -8.13
N TYR A 43 -35.24 49.75 -7.56
CA TYR A 43 -35.84 48.41 -7.56
C TYR A 43 -36.01 47.82 -8.98
N VAL A 44 -36.23 48.68 -9.97
CA VAL A 44 -36.33 48.30 -11.38
C VAL A 44 -34.97 47.82 -11.93
N ALA A 45 -33.87 48.45 -11.55
CA ALA A 45 -32.52 48.03 -11.92
C ALA A 45 -32.17 46.69 -11.25
N MET A 46 -32.65 46.45 -10.03
CA MET A 46 -32.51 45.16 -9.34
C MET A 46 -33.23 44.02 -10.07
N ILE A 47 -34.46 44.24 -10.55
CA ILE A 47 -35.20 43.21 -11.30
C ILE A 47 -34.55 42.91 -12.66
N GLN A 48 -34.08 43.93 -13.37
CA GLN A 48 -33.40 43.74 -14.67
C GLN A 48 -32.05 43.03 -14.53
N THR A 49 -31.30 43.31 -13.46
CA THR A 49 -30.06 42.56 -13.15
C THR A 49 -30.37 41.12 -12.74
N LEU A 50 -31.45 40.88 -12.00
CA LEU A 50 -31.86 39.52 -11.63
C LEU A 50 -32.25 38.66 -12.85
N SER A 51 -32.96 39.23 -13.83
CA SER A 51 -33.35 38.52 -15.05
C SER A 51 -32.14 38.26 -15.96
N ALA A 52 -31.21 39.21 -16.08
CA ALA A 52 -29.96 39.04 -16.80
C ALA A 52 -29.06 37.97 -16.15
N SER A 53 -28.96 37.94 -14.82
CA SER A 53 -28.23 36.90 -14.08
C SER A 53 -28.85 35.51 -14.23
N ARG A 54 -30.20 35.40 -14.32
CA ARG A 54 -30.87 34.12 -14.57
C ARG A 54 -30.50 33.50 -15.92
N ALA A 55 -30.27 34.31 -16.95
CA ALA A 55 -29.85 33.80 -18.26
C ALA A 55 -28.43 33.22 -18.24
N GLN A 56 -27.56 33.72 -17.36
CA GLN A 56 -26.15 33.28 -17.25
C GLN A 56 -25.95 32.15 -16.24
N LEU A 57 -26.91 31.94 -15.33
CA LEU A 57 -26.87 30.90 -14.29
C LEU A 57 -26.59 29.48 -14.85
N PRO A 58 -27.24 29.01 -15.93
CA PRO A 58 -26.97 27.67 -16.48
C PRO A 58 -25.52 27.53 -16.96
N GLY A 59 -24.96 28.56 -17.59
CA GLY A 59 -23.58 28.57 -18.05
C GLY A 59 -22.59 28.53 -16.89
N LEU A 60 -22.83 29.35 -15.85
CA LEU A 60 -22.01 29.35 -14.64
C LEU A 60 -22.08 28.01 -13.89
N MET A 61 -23.26 27.40 -13.78
CA MET A 61 -23.43 26.08 -13.17
C MET A 61 -22.72 24.98 -13.98
N ALA A 62 -22.78 25.04 -15.31
CA ALA A 62 -22.08 24.08 -16.18
C ALA A 62 -20.55 24.20 -16.02
N VAL A 63 -20.01 25.43 -16.04
CA VAL A 63 -18.57 25.67 -15.84
C VAL A 63 -18.14 25.23 -14.44
N GLY A 64 -18.90 25.59 -13.40
CA GLY A 64 -18.61 25.18 -12.03
C GLY A 64 -18.64 23.66 -11.85
N GLY A 65 -19.66 22.99 -12.41
CA GLY A 65 -19.77 21.54 -12.39
C GLY A 65 -18.62 20.85 -13.12
N LEU A 66 -18.25 21.33 -14.31
CA LEU A 66 -17.10 20.81 -15.06
C LEU A 66 -15.81 20.94 -14.24
N LEU A 67 -15.59 22.10 -13.62
CA LEU A 67 -14.38 22.37 -12.83
C LEU A 67 -14.31 21.45 -11.60
N LEU A 68 -15.45 21.20 -10.94
CA LEU A 68 -15.53 20.23 -9.84
C LEU A 68 -15.22 18.80 -10.32
N VAL A 69 -15.82 18.35 -11.42
CA VAL A 69 -15.56 17.00 -11.97
C VAL A 69 -14.10 16.84 -12.38
N LEU A 70 -13.50 17.86 -13.00
CA LEU A 70 -12.10 17.82 -13.42
C LEU A 70 -11.16 17.80 -12.22
N GLY A 71 -11.49 18.56 -11.17
CA GLY A 71 -10.79 18.51 -9.89
C GLY A 71 -10.85 17.14 -9.23
N THR A 72 -12.03 16.53 -9.13
CA THR A 72 -12.19 15.19 -8.53
C THR A 72 -11.51 14.10 -9.36
N ALA A 73 -11.60 14.16 -10.69
CA ALA A 73 -10.89 13.24 -11.58
C ALA A 73 -9.37 13.34 -11.40
N LEU A 74 -8.82 14.55 -11.35
CA LEU A 74 -7.39 14.78 -11.13
C LEU A 74 -6.93 14.27 -9.77
N THR A 75 -7.69 14.51 -8.69
CA THR A 75 -7.37 13.99 -7.35
C THR A 75 -7.36 12.47 -7.33
N THR A 76 -8.39 11.84 -7.88
CA THR A 76 -8.53 10.39 -7.94
C THR A 76 -7.37 9.80 -8.73
N TRP A 77 -7.01 10.41 -9.86
CA TRP A 77 -5.88 10.00 -10.68
C TRP A 77 -4.55 10.12 -9.94
N LEU A 78 -4.29 11.23 -9.24
CA LEU A 78 -3.08 11.41 -8.43
C LEU A 78 -2.98 10.40 -7.29
N ILE A 79 -4.09 10.12 -6.60
CA ILE A 79 -4.15 9.10 -5.54
C ILE A 79 -3.87 7.71 -6.12
N ALA A 80 -4.50 7.36 -7.24
CA ALA A 80 -4.28 6.09 -7.91
C ALA A 80 -2.82 5.93 -8.36
N LEU A 81 -2.25 6.98 -8.95
CA LEU A 81 -0.86 6.99 -9.40
C LEU A 81 0.11 6.86 -8.21
N TYR A 82 -0.12 7.62 -7.15
CA TYR A 82 0.68 7.57 -5.93
C TYR A 82 0.59 6.19 -5.26
N SER A 83 -0.61 5.63 -5.15
CA SER A 83 -0.83 4.29 -4.61
C SER A 83 -0.13 3.22 -5.47
N SER A 84 -0.25 3.33 -6.79
CA SER A 84 0.41 2.42 -7.72
C SER A 84 1.93 2.44 -7.56
N PHE A 85 2.58 3.61 -7.55
CA PHE A 85 4.03 3.68 -7.36
C PHE A 85 4.49 3.13 -6.01
N ARG A 86 3.71 3.38 -4.95
CA ARG A 86 4.10 2.98 -3.60
C ARG A 86 3.87 1.50 -3.30
N VAL A 87 2.91 0.86 -3.98
CA VAL A 87 2.61 -0.56 -3.80
C VAL A 87 3.30 -1.41 -4.87
N ALA A 88 3.20 -1.03 -6.15
CA ALA A 88 3.71 -1.84 -7.25
C ALA A 88 5.24 -1.94 -7.25
N GLY A 89 5.96 -0.87 -6.87
CA GLY A 89 7.42 -0.88 -6.81
C GLY A 89 7.97 -1.92 -5.82
N PRO A 90 7.60 -1.86 -4.53
CA PRO A 90 7.99 -2.87 -3.54
C PRO A 90 7.50 -4.28 -3.91
N LEU A 91 6.28 -4.41 -4.43
CA LEU A 91 5.72 -5.72 -4.80
C LEU A 91 6.48 -6.36 -5.96
N TYR A 92 6.87 -5.57 -6.97
CA TYR A 92 7.70 -6.04 -8.07
C TYR A 92 9.08 -6.52 -7.60
N ARG A 93 9.75 -5.76 -6.72
CA ARG A 93 11.04 -6.18 -6.14
C ARG A 93 10.91 -7.46 -5.33
N PHE A 94 9.85 -7.56 -4.54
CA PHE A 94 9.55 -8.74 -3.76
C PHE A 94 9.32 -9.98 -4.63
N CYS A 95 8.56 -9.86 -5.73
CA CYS A 95 8.38 -10.95 -6.69
C CYS A 95 9.71 -11.38 -7.32
N ILE A 96 10.57 -10.42 -7.67
CA ILE A 96 11.90 -10.71 -8.22
C ILE A 96 12.78 -11.41 -7.20
N ASP A 97 12.81 -10.95 -5.95
CA ASP A 97 13.60 -11.58 -4.89
C ASP A 97 13.14 -13.02 -4.62
N LEU A 98 11.82 -13.26 -4.63
CA LEU A 98 11.28 -14.62 -4.53
C LEU A 98 11.67 -15.49 -5.73
N GLU A 99 11.57 -14.96 -6.94
CA GLU A 99 11.96 -15.67 -8.15
C GLU A 99 13.45 -16.05 -8.14
N HIS A 100 14.32 -15.13 -7.73
CA HIS A 100 15.75 -15.40 -7.60
C HIS A 100 16.02 -16.42 -6.48
N GLY A 101 15.33 -16.30 -5.34
CA GLY A 101 15.46 -17.25 -4.23
C GLY A 101 15.08 -18.68 -4.63
N ILE A 102 14.07 -18.84 -5.49
CA ILE A 102 13.64 -20.15 -6.01
C ILE A 102 14.66 -20.72 -7.02
N ARG A 103 15.22 -19.87 -7.89
CA ARG A 103 16.11 -20.33 -8.98
C ARG A 103 17.56 -20.56 -8.52
N GLU A 104 18.09 -19.67 -7.71
CA GLU A 104 19.52 -19.59 -7.38
C GLU A 104 19.80 -20.00 -5.93
N GLY A 105 18.77 -20.25 -5.11
CA GLY A 105 18.91 -20.60 -3.70
C GLY A 105 19.05 -19.37 -2.80
N GLN A 106 19.84 -19.46 -1.73
CA GLN A 106 20.03 -18.35 -0.79
C GLN A 106 20.83 -17.20 -1.41
N VAL A 107 20.15 -16.31 -2.12
CA VAL A 107 20.70 -15.04 -2.62
C VAL A 107 20.36 -13.91 -1.64
N PRO A 108 21.29 -12.98 -1.35
CA PRO A 108 20.99 -11.81 -0.54
C PRO A 108 19.85 -10.99 -1.16
N ARG A 109 18.73 -10.87 -0.43
CA ARG A 109 17.53 -10.17 -0.88
C ARG A 109 17.76 -8.68 -1.06
N ILE A 110 17.12 -8.10 -2.08
CA ILE A 110 17.15 -6.66 -2.31
C ILE A 110 16.37 -5.98 -1.17
N ARG A 111 17.09 -5.30 -0.28
CA ARG A 111 16.46 -4.64 0.87
C ARG A 111 15.38 -3.66 0.41
N VAL A 112 14.15 -3.92 0.86
CA VAL A 112 13.03 -2.99 0.77
C VAL A 112 13.41 -1.69 1.49
N ARG A 113 13.07 -0.52 0.94
CA ARG A 113 13.47 0.75 1.56
C ARG A 113 12.73 0.92 2.88
N ALA A 114 13.40 1.53 3.87
CA ALA A 114 12.81 1.75 5.21
C ALA A 114 11.51 2.60 5.21
N SER A 115 11.22 3.30 4.12
CA SER A 115 10.02 4.12 3.94
C SER A 115 8.83 3.39 3.32
N ASP A 116 9.04 2.16 2.84
CA ASP A 116 8.02 1.43 2.07
C ASP A 116 6.96 0.86 3.01
N ALA A 117 5.71 0.78 2.52
CA ALA A 117 4.58 0.33 3.33
C ALA A 117 4.66 -1.16 3.66
N ALA A 118 5.26 -1.96 2.77
CA ALA A 118 5.38 -3.42 2.88
C ALA A 118 6.61 -3.88 3.68
N GLN A 119 7.25 -3.00 4.45
CA GLN A 119 8.48 -3.36 5.17
C GLN A 119 8.22 -4.38 6.28
N ASP A 120 7.09 -4.25 6.99
CA ASP A 120 6.73 -5.19 8.05
C ASP A 120 6.36 -6.56 7.45
N ASP A 121 5.63 -6.57 6.33
CA ASP A 121 5.31 -7.80 5.58
C ASP A 121 6.58 -8.46 5.03
N ALA A 122 7.52 -7.67 4.50
CA ALA A 122 8.80 -8.16 4.02
C ALA A 122 9.65 -8.78 5.14
N ARG A 123 9.66 -8.15 6.33
CA ARG A 123 10.33 -8.68 7.51
C ARG A 123 9.70 -10.00 7.97
N TYR A 124 8.37 -10.06 8.03
CA TYR A 124 7.65 -11.28 8.40
C TYR A 124 7.95 -12.42 7.42
N LEU A 125 7.97 -12.14 6.11
CA LEU A 125 8.37 -13.16 5.13
C LEU A 125 9.83 -13.56 5.31
N GLU A 126 10.74 -12.61 5.55
CA GLU A 126 12.16 -12.90 5.80
C GLU A 126 12.33 -13.83 7.00
N GLU A 127 11.68 -13.52 8.13
CA GLU A 127 11.66 -14.38 9.32
C GLU A 127 11.10 -15.77 9.01
N THR A 128 9.97 -15.84 8.28
CA THR A 128 9.33 -17.11 7.90
C THR A 128 10.25 -17.95 7.02
N VAL A 129 10.85 -17.36 5.98
CA VAL A 129 11.71 -18.10 5.05
C VAL A 129 13.04 -18.49 5.71
N SER A 130 13.61 -17.63 6.55
CA SER A 130 14.77 -18.02 7.36
C SER A 130 14.44 -19.20 8.29
N GLY A 131 13.26 -19.21 8.91
CA GLY A 131 12.77 -20.35 9.69
C GLY A 131 12.65 -21.62 8.86
N LEU A 132 12.11 -21.54 7.65
CA LEU A 132 12.00 -22.69 6.73
C LEU A 132 13.38 -23.25 6.35
N TYR A 133 14.37 -22.39 6.07
CA TYR A 133 15.72 -22.85 5.76
C TYR A 133 16.41 -23.53 6.95
N LEU A 134 16.26 -22.98 8.16
CA LEU A 134 16.79 -23.61 9.37
C LEU A 134 16.17 -24.99 9.59
N LEU A 135 14.85 -25.08 9.44
CA LEU A 135 14.13 -26.35 9.57
C LEU A 135 14.56 -27.38 8.52
N GLN A 136 14.78 -26.93 7.27
CA GLN A 136 15.27 -27.79 6.20
C GLN A 136 16.67 -28.35 6.53
N ASP A 137 17.56 -27.53 7.09
CA ASP A 137 18.91 -27.94 7.50
C ASP A 137 18.88 -28.93 8.68
N GLU A 138 17.98 -28.72 9.65
CA GLU A 138 17.74 -29.65 10.75
C GLU A 138 17.25 -31.02 10.27
N ILE A 139 16.29 -31.03 9.33
CA ILE A 139 15.79 -32.28 8.73
C ILE A 139 16.91 -32.99 7.96
N ALA A 140 17.71 -32.27 7.18
CA ALA A 140 18.82 -32.84 6.44
C ALA A 140 19.87 -33.46 7.38
N THR A 141 20.22 -32.77 8.46
CA THR A 141 21.17 -33.24 9.47
C THR A 141 20.65 -34.49 10.19
N ALA A 142 19.40 -34.48 10.65
CA ALA A 142 18.80 -35.65 11.32
C ALA A 142 18.69 -36.86 10.38
N ALA A 143 18.39 -36.64 9.09
CA ALA A 143 18.39 -37.71 8.09
C ALA A 143 19.78 -38.31 7.87
N ASP A 144 20.82 -37.48 7.76
CA ASP A 144 22.21 -37.93 7.63
C ASP A 144 22.67 -38.70 8.88
N GLU A 145 22.31 -38.26 10.07
CA GLU A 145 22.61 -38.94 11.34
C GLU A 145 21.92 -40.30 11.43
N ALA A 146 20.62 -40.37 11.09
CA ALA A 146 19.88 -41.63 11.03
C ALA A 146 20.52 -42.64 10.04
N LEU A 147 20.93 -42.17 8.85
CA LEU A 147 21.62 -43.00 7.85
C LEU A 147 22.97 -43.52 8.35
N ARG A 148 23.74 -42.69 9.07
CA ARG A 148 25.01 -43.13 9.70
C ARG A 148 24.77 -44.21 10.74
N HIS A 149 23.80 -44.04 11.64
CA HIS A 149 23.48 -45.04 12.66
C HIS A 149 23.01 -46.38 12.06
N LEU A 150 22.24 -46.34 10.97
CA LEU A 150 21.85 -47.56 10.24
C LEU A 150 23.07 -48.27 9.64
N ARG A 151 24.03 -47.51 9.08
CA ARG A 151 25.25 -48.06 8.49
C ARG A 151 26.17 -48.69 9.54
N ASP A 152 26.21 -48.12 10.74
CA ASP A 152 27.02 -48.60 11.86
C ASP A 152 26.36 -49.75 12.63
N GLY A 153 25.15 -50.18 12.23
CA GLY A 153 24.42 -51.28 12.86
C GLY A 153 23.74 -50.92 14.19
N SER A 154 23.67 -49.63 14.52
CA SER A 154 23.06 -49.13 15.76
C SER A 154 21.57 -48.86 15.57
N ALA A 155 20.77 -49.93 15.57
CA ALA A 155 19.32 -49.87 15.31
C ALA A 155 18.55 -48.95 16.27
N GLU A 156 18.94 -48.91 17.55
CA GLU A 156 18.26 -48.10 18.58
C GLU A 156 18.51 -46.58 18.40
N ALA A 157 19.74 -46.21 18.01
CA ALA A 157 20.07 -44.83 17.68
C ALA A 157 19.37 -44.37 16.38
N ALA A 158 19.27 -45.26 15.39
CA ALA A 158 18.55 -44.99 14.16
C ALA A 158 17.04 -44.78 14.39
N ASP A 159 16.41 -45.57 15.27
CA ASP A 159 15.00 -45.38 15.61
C ASP A 159 14.75 -44.04 16.32
N THR A 160 15.68 -43.64 17.20
CA THR A 160 15.57 -42.36 17.93
C THR A 160 15.59 -41.15 16.98
N GLU A 161 16.52 -41.13 16.02
CA GLU A 161 16.55 -40.06 15.00
C GLU A 161 15.37 -40.16 14.02
N GLY A 162 14.89 -41.37 13.71
CA GLY A 162 13.67 -41.57 12.93
C GLY A 162 12.42 -40.97 13.60
N GLN A 163 12.29 -41.12 14.93
CA GLN A 163 11.21 -40.48 15.69
C GLN A 163 11.36 -38.96 15.75
N ARG A 164 12.59 -38.43 15.77
CA ARG A 164 12.85 -36.99 15.71
C ARG A 164 12.42 -36.40 14.37
N LEU A 165 12.73 -37.08 13.26
CA LEU A 165 12.27 -36.70 11.92
C LEU A 165 10.75 -36.64 11.86
N LEU A 166 10.05 -37.68 12.34
CA LEU A 166 8.58 -37.70 12.38
C LEU A 166 8.01 -36.48 13.09
N ARG A 167 8.54 -36.13 14.28
CA ARG A 167 8.10 -34.94 15.03
C ARG A 167 8.34 -33.63 14.28
N LEU A 168 9.46 -33.51 13.56
CA LEU A 168 9.75 -32.32 12.74
C LEU A 168 8.77 -32.21 11.56
N THR A 169 8.42 -33.33 10.92
CA THR A 169 7.39 -33.35 9.86
C THR A 169 6.00 -33.00 10.38
N ASP A 170 5.61 -33.47 11.56
CA ASP A 170 4.31 -33.15 12.17
C ASP A 170 4.21 -31.66 12.53
N ALA A 171 5.32 -31.05 12.97
CA ALA A 171 5.38 -29.62 13.23
C ALA A 171 5.17 -28.75 11.97
N CYS A 172 5.43 -29.28 10.77
CA CYS A 172 5.21 -28.58 9.50
C CYS A 172 3.75 -28.56 9.02
N GLN A 173 2.86 -29.36 9.58
CA GLN A 173 1.46 -29.45 9.12
C GLN A 173 0.50 -28.44 9.78
N LEU A 174 1.00 -27.59 10.70
CA LEU A 174 0.25 -26.59 11.46
C LEU A 174 0.43 -25.17 10.89
#